data_AF-A0A6P2AGY0-F1
#
_entry.id   AF-A0A6P2AGY0-F1
#
_cell.length_a   1.000
_cell.length_b   1.000
_cell.length_c   1.000
_cell.angle_alpha   90.00
_cell.angle_beta   90.00
_cell.angle_gamma   90.00
#
_symmetry.space_group_name_H-M   'P 1'
#
loop_
_entity.id
_entity.type
_entity.pdbx_description
1 polymer ?
#
loop_
_entity_poly.entity_id
_entity_poly.type
_entity_poly.pdbx_seq_one_letter_code
_entity_poly.pdbx_strand_id
1 'polypeptide(L)'
;MTMPIPERMLWGGLTAMLAAASVAIVLVALLAPHHLGWVAPFTLGSVGVVLLAVYLTRKLQQPKPAEPEQFETLEASRIAELIRGTSLQLRNMRYRYSVRLDRHAAHDRQPFTKIVNTIRLGFMPVIITDNGTDRQGYGYVAFVYDGRRWRGPGLPCPNEREDAIAHAARCVAPLDQDDESDRHDDRHES
;
A
#
# COMPACT_ATOMS: atom_id res chain seq x y z
N MET A 1 18.25 -4.58 25.32
CA MET A 1 17.36 -4.51 24.13
C MET A 1 16.97 -3.06 23.92
N THR A 2 17.58 -2.39 22.93
CA THR A 2 17.28 -1.00 22.57
C THR A 2 16.24 -1.00 21.46
N MET A 3 15.03 -0.52 21.75
CA MET A 3 13.97 -0.37 20.74
C MET A 3 14.36 0.72 19.72
N PRO A 4 14.30 0.47 18.41
CA PRO A 4 14.49 1.50 17.40
C PRO A 4 13.30 2.47 17.42
N ILE A 5 13.60 3.76 17.60
CA ILE A 5 12.61 4.83 17.54
C ILE A 5 12.09 4.92 16.10
N PRO A 6 10.76 4.89 15.87
CA PRO A 6 10.20 4.95 14.54
C PRO A 6 10.51 6.31 13.90
N GLU A 7 11.07 6.31 12.69
CA GLU A 7 11.47 7.51 11.93
C GLU A 7 10.36 8.58 11.83
N ARG A 8 9.09 8.16 11.91
CA ARG A 8 7.92 9.05 11.94
C ARG A 8 7.86 9.97 13.17
N MET A 9 8.37 9.54 14.32
CA MET A 9 8.48 10.41 15.51
C MET A 9 9.57 11.46 15.33
N LEU A 10 10.65 11.15 14.61
CA LEU A 10 11.73 12.08 14.30
C LEU A 10 11.24 13.22 13.40
N TRP A 11 10.48 12.91 12.35
CA TRP A 11 9.87 13.92 11.47
C TRP A 11 8.76 14.73 12.16
N GLY A 12 7.98 14.09 13.05
CA GLY A 12 6.97 14.79 13.86
C GLY A 12 7.59 15.76 14.87
N GLY A 13 8.68 15.37 15.53
CA GLY A 13 9.41 16.24 16.45
C GLY A 13 10.07 17.43 15.75
N LEU A 14 10.68 17.20 14.58
CA LEU A 14 11.31 18.26 13.80
C LEU A 14 10.30 19.32 13.35
N THR A 15 9.13 18.90 12.87
CA THR A 15 8.08 19.82 12.43
C THR A 15 7.47 20.61 13.60
N ALA A 16 7.30 19.99 14.77
CA ALA A 16 6.86 20.68 15.98
C ALA A 16 7.89 21.72 16.48
N MET A 17 9.19 21.39 16.43
CA MET A 17 10.24 22.35 16.79
C MET A 17 10.29 23.55 15.83
N LEU A 18 10.15 23.32 14.53
CA LEU A 18 10.10 24.40 13.54
C LEU A 18 8.88 25.31 13.73
N ALA A 19 7.73 24.75 14.08
CA ALA A 19 6.53 25.52 14.39
C ALA A 19 6.67 26.32 15.70
N ALA A 20 7.30 25.76 16.73
CA ALA A 20 7.56 26.49 17.97
C ALA A 20 8.56 27.63 17.76
N ALA A 21 9.62 27.40 16.96
CA ALA A 21 10.61 28.40 16.62
C ALA A 21 10.01 29.56 15.81
N SER A 22 9.11 29.29 14.85
CA SER A 22 8.46 30.35 14.07
C SER A 22 7.54 31.22 14.93
N VAL A 23 6.81 30.63 15.88
CA VAL A 23 5.97 31.38 16.85
C VAL A 23 6.84 32.27 17.76
N ALA A 24 7.98 31.75 18.24
CA ALA A 24 8.91 32.54 19.05
C ALA A 24 9.50 33.73 18.27
N ILE A 25 9.85 33.55 17.00
CA ILE A 25 10.33 34.64 16.12
C ILE A 25 9.26 35.71 15.93
N VAL A 26 8.00 35.31 15.73
CA VAL A 26 6.87 36.26 15.60
C VAL A 26 6.65 37.04 16.90
N LEU A 27 6.73 36.38 18.06
CA LEU A 27 6.62 37.03 19.38
C LEU A 27 7.74 38.05 19.62
N VAL A 28 8.99 37.70 19.28
CA VAL A 28 10.15 38.61 19.38
C VAL A 28 10.00 39.81 18.44
N ALA A 29 9.49 39.59 17.22
CA ALA A 29 9.24 40.66 16.25
C ALA A 29 8.12 41.61 16.70
N LEU A 30 7.11 41.12 17.42
CA LEU A 30 6.04 41.94 18.00
C LEU A 30 6.49 42.75 19.22
N LEU A 31 7.47 42.24 19.98
CA LEU A 31 8.01 42.89 21.19
C LEU A 31 9.13 43.91 20.90
N ALA A 32 9.68 43.94 19.68
CA ALA A 32 10.77 44.83 19.27
C ALA A 32 10.31 45.89 18.24
N PRO A 33 9.65 46.98 18.67
CA PRO A 33 9.04 47.97 17.76
C PRO A 33 10.04 48.76 16.90
N HIS A 34 11.35 48.69 17.20
CA HIS A 34 12.39 49.44 16.48
C HIS A 34 12.86 48.79 15.16
N HIS A 35 12.39 47.58 14.81
CA HIS A 35 12.81 46.85 13.60
C HIS A 35 11.71 46.66 12.54
N LEU A 36 10.57 47.35 12.69
CA LEU A 36 9.37 47.15 11.85
C LEU A 36 9.61 47.32 10.33
N GLY A 37 10.63 48.09 9.91
CA GLY A 37 10.91 48.31 8.50
C GLY A 37 11.58 47.14 7.76
N TRP A 38 12.31 46.27 8.47
CA TRP A 38 13.15 45.23 7.84
C TRP A 38 12.64 43.80 8.08
N VAL A 39 11.76 43.59 9.09
CA VAL A 39 11.28 42.26 9.50
C VAL A 39 9.87 41.96 8.95
N ALA A 40 9.12 42.97 8.53
CA ALA A 40 7.80 42.84 7.90
C ALA A 40 7.76 41.93 6.65
N PRO A 41 8.72 41.98 5.69
CA PRO A 41 8.64 41.10 4.52
C PRO A 41 8.92 39.63 4.87
N PHE A 42 9.74 39.36 5.88
CA PHE A 42 10.07 37.98 6.30
C PHE A 42 8.92 37.32 7.06
N THR A 43 8.16 38.09 7.85
CA THR A 43 7.02 37.57 8.63
C THR A 43 5.82 37.26 7.74
N LEU A 44 5.44 38.14 6.81
CA LEU A 44 4.37 37.89 5.82
C LEU A 44 4.69 36.71 4.90
N GLY A 45 5.93 36.59 4.44
CA GLY A 45 6.39 35.44 3.64
C GLY A 45 6.29 34.12 4.41
N SER A 46 6.70 34.12 5.69
CA SER A 46 6.67 32.92 6.53
C SER A 46 5.24 32.41 6.81
N VAL A 47 4.28 33.31 7.03
CA VAL A 47 2.87 32.95 7.24
C VAL A 47 2.27 32.34 5.97
N GLY A 48 2.61 32.87 4.80
CA GLY A 48 2.19 32.31 3.50
C GLY A 48 2.73 30.89 3.27
N VAL A 49 4.00 30.65 3.59
CA VAL A 49 4.63 29.32 3.47
C VAL A 49 4.02 28.32 4.45
N VAL A 50 3.73 28.74 5.69
CA VAL A 50 3.09 27.87 6.69
C VAL A 50 1.65 27.54 6.26
N LEU A 51 0.87 28.51 5.79
CA LEU A 51 -0.48 28.26 5.28
C LEU A 51 -0.47 27.36 4.04
N LEU A 52 0.49 27.54 3.13
CA LEU A 52 0.67 26.68 1.97
C LEU A 52 1.05 25.25 2.38
N ALA A 53 1.94 25.09 3.37
CA ALA A 53 2.31 23.79 3.91
C ALA A 53 1.11 23.09 4.60
N VAL A 54 0.30 23.83 5.37
CA VAL A 54 -0.94 23.31 5.99
C VAL A 54 -1.98 22.95 4.93
N TYR A 55 -2.11 23.75 3.88
CA TYR A 55 -3.02 23.46 2.77
C TYR A 55 -2.58 22.21 1.99
N LEU A 56 -1.29 22.10 1.67
CA LEU A 56 -0.73 20.94 0.97
C LEU A 56 -0.85 19.67 1.81
N THR A 57 -0.53 19.72 3.10
CA THR A 57 -0.70 18.57 4.01
C THR A 57 -2.15 18.16 4.13
N ARG A 58 -3.10 19.09 4.26
CA ARG A 58 -4.54 18.78 4.27
C ARG A 58 -5.03 18.18 2.95
N LYS A 59 -4.57 18.68 1.81
CA LYS A 59 -4.98 18.18 0.50
C LYS A 59 -4.40 16.78 0.22
N LEU A 60 -3.15 16.53 0.63
CA LEU A 60 -2.51 15.22 0.53
C LEU A 60 -3.12 14.17 1.47
N GLN A 61 -3.73 14.62 2.57
CA GLN A 61 -4.36 13.76 3.57
C GLN A 61 -5.83 13.48 3.32
N GLN A 62 -6.44 14.00 2.24
CA GLN A 62 -7.82 13.62 1.93
C GLN A 62 -7.88 12.10 1.74
N PRO A 63 -8.60 11.37 2.61
CA PRO A 63 -8.73 9.94 2.47
C PRO A 63 -9.41 9.71 1.13
N LYS A 64 -8.74 8.94 0.25
CA LYS A 64 -9.36 8.52 -1.02
C LYS A 64 -10.71 7.87 -0.68
N PRO A 65 -11.77 8.14 -1.46
CA PRO A 65 -13.06 7.51 -1.25
C PRO A 65 -12.90 5.99 -1.22
N ALA A 66 -13.67 5.32 -0.36
CA ALA A 66 -13.63 3.88 -0.24
C ALA A 66 -14.03 3.23 -1.57
N GLU A 67 -13.28 2.24 -2.01
CA GLU A 67 -13.59 1.46 -3.20
C GLU A 67 -14.69 0.43 -2.88
N PRO A 68 -15.50 0.03 -3.87
CA PRO A 68 -16.52 -0.99 -3.66
C PRO A 68 -15.90 -2.30 -3.17
N GLU A 69 -16.59 -2.97 -2.24
CA GLU A 69 -16.12 -4.24 -1.70
C GLU A 69 -16.29 -5.43 -2.66
N GLN A 70 -17.05 -5.25 -3.74
CA GLN A 70 -17.24 -6.24 -4.80
C GLN A 70 -16.31 -5.90 -5.97
N PHE A 71 -15.34 -6.76 -6.21
CA PHE A 71 -14.33 -6.59 -7.25
C PHE A 71 -14.93 -6.50 -8.66
N GLU A 72 -16.06 -7.17 -8.87
CA GLU A 72 -16.81 -7.22 -10.13
C GLU A 72 -17.31 -5.83 -10.56
N THR A 73 -17.57 -4.96 -9.59
CA THR A 73 -18.07 -3.59 -9.79
C THR A 73 -16.97 -2.55 -9.88
N LEU A 74 -15.70 -2.97 -9.79
CA LEU A 74 -14.57 -2.06 -9.78
C LEU A 74 -14.41 -1.39 -11.14
N GLU A 75 -14.05 -0.11 -11.15
CA GLU A 75 -13.81 0.62 -12.39
C GLU A 75 -12.67 0.00 -13.21
N ALA A 76 -12.85 -0.05 -14.53
CA ALA A 76 -11.85 -0.62 -15.46
C ALA A 76 -10.49 0.09 -15.37
N SER A 77 -10.47 1.39 -15.08
CA SER A 77 -9.26 2.19 -14.85
C SER A 77 -8.46 1.67 -13.66
N ARG A 78 -9.16 1.38 -12.54
CA ARG A 78 -8.56 0.88 -11.31
C ARG A 78 -8.06 -0.56 -11.47
N ILE A 79 -8.82 -1.39 -12.17
CA ILE A 79 -8.41 -2.75 -12.55
C ILE A 79 -7.09 -2.70 -13.35
N ALA A 80 -7.01 -1.83 -14.36
CA ALA A 80 -5.81 -1.69 -15.18
C ALA A 80 -4.60 -1.24 -14.35
N GLU A 81 -4.79 -0.36 -13.35
CA GLU A 81 -3.74 0.05 -12.42
C GLU A 81 -3.22 -1.11 -11.58
N LEU A 82 -4.13 -1.93 -11.01
CA LEU A 82 -3.78 -3.09 -10.20
C LEU A 82 -3.00 -4.15 -11.00
N ILE A 83 -3.45 -4.46 -12.23
CA ILE A 83 -2.78 -5.40 -13.13
C ILE A 83 -1.41 -4.86 -13.54
N ARG A 84 -1.34 -3.58 -13.92
CA ARG A 84 -0.07 -2.93 -14.27
C ARG A 84 0.91 -2.98 -13.09
N GLY A 85 0.45 -2.67 -11.88
CA GLY A 85 1.26 -2.75 -10.67
C GLY A 85 1.81 -4.17 -10.42
N THR A 86 0.99 -5.18 -10.66
CA THR A 86 1.38 -6.60 -10.53
C THR A 86 2.44 -6.98 -11.58
N SER A 87 2.22 -6.62 -12.84
CA SER A 87 3.18 -6.87 -13.93
C SER A 87 4.53 -6.17 -13.69
N LEU A 88 4.51 -4.92 -13.20
CA LEU A 88 5.71 -4.19 -12.81
C LEU A 88 6.44 -4.87 -11.64
N GLN A 89 5.72 -5.34 -10.63
CA GLN A 89 6.32 -6.02 -9.50
C GLN A 89 7.00 -7.34 -9.94
N LEU A 90 6.34 -8.15 -10.76
CA LEU A 90 6.92 -9.40 -11.26
C LEU A 90 8.23 -9.13 -12.01
N ARG A 91 8.25 -8.10 -12.85
CA ARG A 91 9.47 -7.63 -13.52
C ARG A 91 10.55 -7.19 -12.54
N ASN A 92 10.20 -6.44 -11.49
CA ASN A 92 11.14 -5.97 -10.47
C ASN A 92 11.78 -7.14 -9.69
N MET A 93 11.01 -8.18 -9.42
CA MET A 93 11.49 -9.42 -8.79
C MET A 93 12.25 -10.33 -9.78
N ARG A 94 12.55 -9.84 -10.99
CA ARG A 94 13.22 -10.58 -12.08
C ARG A 94 12.47 -11.83 -12.55
N TYR A 95 11.17 -11.93 -12.27
CA TYR A 95 10.36 -12.95 -12.91
C TYR A 95 10.24 -12.63 -14.39
N ARG A 96 10.30 -13.67 -15.23
CA ARG A 96 10.18 -13.55 -16.69
C ARG A 96 8.73 -13.37 -17.14
N TYR A 97 7.79 -13.25 -16.22
CA TYR A 97 6.37 -13.19 -16.52
C TYR A 97 5.85 -11.75 -16.63
N SER A 98 4.94 -11.51 -17.56
CA SER A 98 4.09 -10.31 -17.60
C SER A 98 2.62 -10.69 -17.52
N VAL A 99 1.81 -9.78 -16.98
CA VAL A 99 0.38 -10.01 -16.77
C VAL A 99 -0.42 -8.96 -17.55
N ARG A 100 -1.46 -9.42 -18.24
CA ARG A 100 -2.39 -8.58 -19.00
C ARG A 100 -3.83 -8.97 -18.70
N LEU A 101 -4.74 -8.01 -18.79
CA LEU A 101 -6.18 -8.29 -18.65
C LEU A 101 -6.66 -9.18 -19.80
N ASP A 102 -7.42 -10.23 -19.48
CA ASP A 102 -8.15 -10.99 -20.50
C ASP A 102 -9.46 -10.26 -20.84
N ARG A 103 -9.44 -9.47 -21.92
CA ARG A 103 -10.62 -8.70 -22.38
C ARG A 103 -11.69 -9.58 -23.03
N HIS A 104 -11.35 -10.82 -23.37
CA HIS A 104 -12.22 -11.76 -24.06
C HIS A 104 -12.53 -12.97 -23.19
N ALA A 105 -12.36 -12.83 -21.88
CA ALA A 105 -12.67 -13.89 -20.94
C ALA A 105 -14.10 -14.37 -21.22
N ALA A 106 -14.22 -15.65 -21.57
CA ALA A 106 -15.50 -16.29 -21.86
C ALA A 106 -16.46 -16.10 -20.66
N HIS A 107 -17.76 -16.27 -20.86
CA HIS A 107 -18.76 -16.11 -19.78
C HIS A 107 -18.44 -16.90 -18.49
N ASP A 108 -17.64 -17.95 -18.60
CA ASP A 108 -17.20 -18.81 -17.50
C ASP A 108 -16.01 -18.25 -16.69
N ARG A 109 -15.37 -17.17 -17.16
CA ARG A 109 -14.17 -16.55 -16.55
C ARG A 109 -14.42 -15.09 -16.21
N GLN A 110 -15.43 -14.84 -15.38
CA GLN A 110 -15.73 -13.49 -14.92
C GLN A 110 -14.88 -13.13 -13.69
N PRO A 111 -14.58 -11.84 -13.49
CA PRO A 111 -14.03 -11.37 -12.23
C PRO A 111 -14.95 -11.77 -11.09
N PHE A 112 -14.40 -12.07 -9.91
CA PHE A 112 -15.23 -12.40 -8.77
C PHE A 112 -14.60 -12.08 -7.42
N THR A 113 -15.44 -11.92 -6.40
CA THR A 113 -15.01 -11.73 -5.01
C THR A 113 -15.23 -13.00 -4.18
N LYS A 114 -14.28 -13.35 -3.32
CA LYS A 114 -14.41 -14.44 -2.34
C LYS A 114 -13.68 -14.10 -1.05
N ILE A 115 -14.27 -14.49 0.08
CA ILE A 115 -13.60 -14.43 1.39
C ILE A 115 -12.91 -15.78 1.63
N VAL A 116 -11.61 -15.73 1.94
CA VAL A 116 -10.74 -16.88 2.16
C VAL A 116 -9.91 -16.61 3.42
N ASN A 117 -9.95 -17.49 4.42
CA ASN A 117 -9.25 -17.33 5.71
C ASN A 117 -9.45 -15.93 6.33
N THR A 118 -10.70 -15.43 6.36
CA THR A 118 -11.10 -14.08 6.82
C THR A 118 -10.63 -12.91 5.95
N ILE A 119 -9.84 -13.15 4.90
CA ILE A 119 -9.36 -12.13 3.98
C ILE A 119 -10.28 -12.06 2.76
N ARG A 120 -10.73 -10.87 2.40
CA ARG A 120 -11.50 -10.66 1.17
C ARG A 120 -10.57 -10.52 -0.02
N LEU A 121 -10.76 -11.40 -1.00
CA LEU A 121 -9.97 -11.50 -2.21
C LEU A 121 -10.84 -11.23 -3.44
N GLY A 122 -10.28 -10.49 -4.40
CA GLY A 122 -10.87 -10.20 -5.69
C GLY A 122 -10.04 -10.86 -6.78
N PHE A 123 -10.64 -11.73 -7.56
CA PHE A 123 -10.00 -12.53 -8.58
C PHE A 123 -10.30 -11.93 -9.94
N MET A 124 -9.25 -11.53 -10.66
CA MET A 124 -9.34 -10.96 -12.00
C MET A 124 -8.78 -11.93 -13.04
N PRO A 125 -9.54 -12.33 -14.06
CA PRO A 125 -9.01 -13.14 -15.16
C PRO A 125 -7.91 -12.37 -15.92
N VAL A 126 -6.80 -13.04 -16.16
CA VAL A 126 -5.62 -12.47 -16.82
C VAL A 126 -4.97 -13.47 -17.77
N ILE A 127 -4.20 -12.92 -18.70
CA ILE A 127 -3.24 -13.65 -19.51
C ILE A 127 -1.86 -13.44 -18.89
N ILE A 128 -1.21 -14.54 -18.52
CA ILE A 128 0.16 -14.58 -18.02
C ILE A 128 1.06 -14.98 -19.19
N THR A 129 2.01 -14.14 -19.54
CA THR A 129 2.95 -14.38 -20.63
C THR A 129 4.35 -14.60 -20.07
N ASP A 130 4.99 -15.70 -20.45
CA ASP A 130 6.43 -15.88 -20.25
C ASP A 130 7.19 -15.12 -21.34
N ASN A 131 7.84 -14.02 -20.97
CA ASN A 131 8.57 -13.17 -21.91
C ASN A 131 9.84 -13.85 -22.46
N GLY A 132 10.28 -14.98 -21.89
CA GLY A 132 11.44 -15.73 -22.38
C GLY A 132 11.10 -16.76 -23.46
N THR A 133 9.85 -17.23 -23.49
CA THR A 133 9.40 -18.30 -24.40
C THR A 133 8.19 -17.91 -25.26
N ASP A 134 7.65 -16.70 -25.05
CA ASP A 134 6.39 -16.19 -25.60
C ASP A 134 5.17 -17.09 -25.36
N ARG A 135 5.29 -18.06 -24.44
CA ARG A 135 4.17 -18.90 -24.03
C ARG A 135 3.19 -18.09 -23.22
N GLN A 136 1.91 -18.31 -23.49
CA GLN A 136 0.82 -17.64 -22.81
C GLN A 136 -0.03 -18.69 -22.08
N GLY A 137 -0.40 -18.36 -20.85
CA GLY A 137 -1.36 -19.11 -20.05
C GLY A 137 -2.47 -18.20 -19.57
N TYR A 138 -3.66 -18.75 -19.39
CA TYR A 138 -4.77 -18.07 -18.74
C TYR A 138 -4.73 -18.36 -17.24
N GLY A 139 -5.20 -17.41 -16.44
CA GLY A 139 -5.19 -17.53 -14.98
C GLY A 139 -6.04 -16.46 -14.33
N TYR A 140 -6.02 -16.44 -13.00
CA TYR A 140 -6.51 -15.31 -12.23
C TYR A 140 -5.35 -14.58 -11.56
N VAL A 141 -5.59 -13.33 -11.18
CA VAL A 141 -4.78 -12.64 -10.18
C VAL A 141 -5.68 -12.26 -9.01
N ALA A 142 -5.31 -12.68 -7.82
CA ALA A 142 -6.02 -12.39 -6.58
C ALA A 142 -5.47 -11.10 -5.95
N PHE A 143 -6.35 -10.15 -5.67
CA PHE A 143 -6.08 -8.89 -4.99
C PHE A 143 -6.72 -8.87 -3.60
N VAL A 144 -6.04 -8.29 -2.62
CA VAL A 144 -6.55 -8.21 -1.24
C VAL A 144 -7.35 -6.92 -1.05
N TYR A 145 -8.51 -7.00 -0.41
CA TYR A 145 -9.23 -5.82 0.08
C TYR A 145 -8.83 -5.52 1.53
N ASP A 146 -8.36 -4.31 1.80
CA ASP A 146 -7.90 -3.89 3.14
C ASP A 146 -9.00 -3.26 4.01
N GLY A 147 -10.26 -3.35 3.60
CA GLY A 147 -11.40 -2.69 4.23
C GLY A 147 -11.68 -1.28 3.70
N ARG A 148 -10.84 -0.76 2.80
CA ARG A 148 -11.05 0.55 2.13
C ARG A 148 -10.78 0.50 0.63
N ARG A 149 -9.81 -0.29 0.19
CA ARG A 149 -9.38 -0.38 -1.21
C ARG A 149 -8.78 -1.73 -1.54
N TRP A 150 -8.83 -2.06 -2.82
CA TRP A 150 -8.13 -3.20 -3.39
C TRP A 150 -6.63 -2.89 -3.50
N ARG A 151 -5.82 -3.85 -3.06
CA ARG A 151 -4.35 -3.75 -2.98
C ARG A 151 -3.70 -4.65 -4.02
N GLY A 152 -2.73 -4.07 -4.72
CA GLY A 152 -1.73 -4.80 -5.49
C GLY A 152 -0.35 -4.67 -4.83
N PRO A 153 0.66 -5.43 -5.29
CA PRO A 153 0.60 -6.41 -6.38
C PRO A 153 -0.27 -7.64 -6.01
N GLY A 154 -0.94 -8.22 -7.01
CA GLY A 154 -1.80 -9.39 -6.80
C GLY A 154 -1.05 -10.73 -6.94
N LEU A 155 -1.64 -11.78 -6.38
CA LEU A 155 -1.12 -13.15 -6.42
C LEU A 155 -1.58 -13.87 -7.70
N PRO A 156 -0.68 -14.32 -8.60
CA PRO A 156 -1.07 -15.13 -9.74
C PRO A 156 -1.63 -16.48 -9.30
N CYS A 157 -2.75 -16.89 -9.89
CA CYS A 157 -3.52 -18.07 -9.55
C CYS A 157 -3.84 -18.90 -10.82
N PRO A 158 -4.12 -20.21 -10.66
CA PRO A 158 -4.58 -21.09 -11.74
C PRO A 158 -5.82 -20.57 -12.49
N ASN A 159 -6.10 -21.13 -13.68
CA ASN A 159 -7.21 -20.72 -14.56
C ASN A 159 -8.60 -21.19 -14.08
N GLU A 160 -8.66 -22.25 -13.28
CA GLU A 160 -9.92 -22.77 -12.76
C GLU A 160 -10.30 -22.05 -11.46
N ARG A 161 -11.58 -21.71 -11.34
CA ARG A 161 -12.07 -20.85 -10.24
C ARG A 161 -11.84 -21.50 -8.87
N GLU A 162 -12.16 -22.77 -8.75
CA GLU A 162 -12.03 -23.54 -7.51
C GLU A 162 -10.56 -23.69 -7.12
N ASP A 163 -9.70 -24.02 -8.09
CA ASP A 163 -8.25 -24.11 -7.90
C ASP A 163 -7.61 -22.77 -7.53
N ALA A 164 -8.08 -21.67 -8.12
CA ALA A 164 -7.61 -20.33 -7.78
C ALA A 164 -7.93 -19.97 -6.33
N ILE A 165 -9.14 -20.29 -5.87
CA ILE A 165 -9.56 -20.08 -4.47
C ILE A 165 -8.71 -20.96 -3.54
N ALA A 166 -8.56 -22.24 -3.85
CA ALA A 166 -7.79 -23.18 -3.05
C ALA A 166 -6.30 -22.79 -3.00
N HIS A 167 -5.72 -22.36 -4.11
CA HIS A 167 -4.35 -21.86 -4.18
C HIS A 167 -4.18 -20.61 -3.31
N ALA A 168 -5.05 -19.61 -3.47
CA ALA A 168 -5.01 -18.41 -2.65
C ALA A 168 -5.16 -18.73 -1.15
N ALA A 169 -6.02 -19.67 -0.78
CA ALA A 169 -6.20 -20.11 0.60
C ALA A 169 -4.90 -20.65 1.22
N ARG A 170 -4.13 -21.43 0.45
CA ARG A 170 -2.82 -21.93 0.91
C ARG A 170 -1.80 -20.80 1.04
N CYS A 171 -1.79 -19.84 0.12
CA CYS A 171 -0.84 -18.73 0.12
C CYS A 171 -1.12 -17.68 1.21
N VAL A 172 -2.38 -17.56 1.64
CA VAL A 172 -2.80 -16.64 2.71
C VAL A 172 -3.14 -17.37 4.02
N ALA A 173 -2.80 -18.65 4.13
CA ALA A 173 -2.93 -19.37 5.38
C ALA A 173 -2.08 -18.68 6.45
N PRO A 174 -2.59 -18.54 7.68
CA PRO A 174 -1.75 -18.12 8.79
C PRO A 174 -0.56 -19.08 8.87
N LEU A 175 0.65 -18.54 9.02
CA LEU A 175 1.81 -19.34 9.37
C LEU A 175 1.52 -19.88 10.77
N ASP A 176 1.19 -21.17 10.86
CA ASP A 176 1.03 -21.82 12.16
C ASP A 176 2.28 -21.54 13.00
N GLN A 177 2.06 -21.10 14.24
CA GLN A 177 3.11 -20.74 15.22
C GLN A 177 3.76 -22.00 15.82
N ASP A 178 4.08 -23.00 14.99
CA ASP A 178 4.52 -24.32 15.44
C ASP A 178 6.05 -24.51 15.34
N ASP A 179 6.83 -23.43 15.41
CA ASP A 179 8.31 -23.47 15.42
C ASP A 179 8.94 -23.00 16.75
N GLU A 180 8.18 -23.02 17.86
CA GLU A 180 8.71 -22.72 19.20
C GLU A 180 8.40 -23.82 20.24
N SER A 181 8.42 -25.10 19.81
CA SER A 181 8.40 -26.25 20.73
C SER A 181 9.62 -27.19 20.66
N ASP A 182 10.62 -26.91 19.81
CA ASP A 182 11.90 -27.65 19.77
C ASP A 182 13.02 -27.00 20.63
N ARG A 183 12.66 -26.29 21.71
CA ARG A 183 13.64 -25.88 22.73
C ARG A 183 13.59 -26.81 23.94
N HIS A 184 14.70 -27.54 24.10
CA HIS A 184 15.28 -27.97 25.37
C HIS A 184 14.51 -28.99 26.19
N ASP A 185 14.77 -30.27 25.90
CA ASP A 185 14.88 -31.29 26.95
C ASP A 185 16.12 -32.15 26.68
N ASP A 186 17.29 -31.58 26.98
CA ASP A 186 18.52 -32.31 27.29
C ASP A 186 19.07 -31.72 28.59
N ARG A 187 18.35 -31.92 29.68
CA ARG A 187 18.88 -31.76 31.03
C ARG A 187 18.50 -32.95 31.89
N HIS A 188 19.57 -33.57 32.40
CA HIS A 188 19.61 -34.44 33.57
C HIS A 188 18.98 -35.83 33.43
N GLU A 189 19.81 -36.78 33.01
CA GLU A 189 19.95 -37.98 33.84
C GLU A 189 21.40 -38.09 34.34
N SER A 190 21.48 -38.50 35.60
CA SER A 190 22.62 -38.44 36.51
C SER A 190 23.20 -39.83 36.71
#